data_AF-A0A8J6JJE6-F1
#
_entry.id   AF-A0A8J6JJE6-F1
#
_cell.length_a   1.000
_cell.length_b   1.000
_cell.length_c   1.000
_cell.angle_alpha   90.00
_cell.angle_beta   90.00
_cell.angle_gamma   90.00
#
_symmetry.space_group_name_H-M   'P 1'
#
loop_
_entity.id
_entity.type
_entity.pdbx_description
1 polymer ?
#
loop_
_entity_poly.entity_id
_entity_poly.type
_entity_poly.pdbx_seq_one_letter_code
_entity_poly.pdbx_strand_id
1 'polypeptide(L)'
;MDPDFVERRRIGLENFLLRVASHPVLCHDKVFSSFLSQENGWKEALNETGLQLKTDSRLKSLNATFRVKNPDKRFTELKHYSDELQSVISHLLRVRARVADRLYGVYKVHGNYGRVFSEWSAIEKEMGDGLQSAGHHMDVYAASIDDILEEEEHYADQLKEYLFYSEALRSVCRKHELMQYDLEMSALDLVSKKQQCEELATGTVRTFSLKGMTSKLFGQETPEQREAKMKMLEEQIEEGEEQLKVQNEESRDFVQNAWLEIERFKDQKNRDLKEALINYAVMQISMCKKGIQVWTNAKECFSKM
;
A
#
# COMPACT_ATOMS: atom_id res chain seq x y z
N MET A 1 -27.12 1.07 -9.17
CA MET A 1 -25.88 1.41 -8.46
C MET A 1 -25.76 2.92 -8.48
N ASP A 2 -25.17 3.51 -7.44
CA ASP A 2 -24.81 4.92 -7.42
C ASP A 2 -23.89 5.25 -8.63
N PRO A 3 -24.27 6.18 -9.53
CA PRO A 3 -23.45 6.55 -10.69
C PRO A 3 -22.01 6.96 -10.32
N ASP A 4 -21.86 7.71 -9.23
CA ASP A 4 -20.56 8.23 -8.79
C ASP A 4 -19.65 7.11 -8.28
N PHE A 5 -20.24 6.10 -7.64
CA PHE A 5 -19.51 4.88 -7.26
C PHE A 5 -19.05 4.10 -8.51
N VAL A 6 -19.89 3.97 -9.52
CA VAL A 6 -19.56 3.24 -10.75
C VAL A 6 -18.43 3.94 -11.50
N GLU A 7 -18.48 5.27 -11.60
CA GLU A 7 -17.45 6.04 -12.29
C GLU A 7 -16.10 6.01 -11.55
N ARG A 8 -16.10 6.20 -10.22
CA ARG A 8 -14.87 6.04 -9.41
C ARG A 8 -14.26 4.66 -9.55
N ARG A 9 -15.11 3.62 -9.58
CA ARG A 9 -14.65 2.24 -9.82
C ARG A 9 -14.05 2.08 -11.21
N ARG A 10 -14.68 2.64 -12.25
CA ARG A 10 -14.19 2.60 -13.64
C ARG A 10 -12.80 3.24 -13.74
N ILE A 11 -12.62 4.44 -13.19
CA ILE A 11 -11.34 5.17 -13.16
C ILE A 11 -10.28 4.37 -12.42
N GLY A 12 -10.59 3.85 -11.23
CA GLY A 12 -9.64 3.04 -10.46
C GLY A 12 -9.20 1.76 -11.18
N LEU A 13 -10.13 1.09 -11.88
CA LEU A 13 -9.82 -0.09 -12.69
C LEU A 13 -8.99 0.27 -13.93
N GLU A 14 -9.28 1.38 -14.60
CA GLU A 14 -8.49 1.88 -15.72
C GLU A 14 -7.05 2.17 -15.28
N ASN A 15 -6.87 2.92 -14.19
CA ASN A 15 -5.55 3.21 -13.62
C ASN A 15 -4.79 1.93 -13.28
N PHE A 16 -5.47 0.95 -12.69
CA PHE A 16 -4.88 -0.35 -12.39
C PHE A 16 -4.38 -1.06 -13.65
N LEU A 17 -5.22 -1.18 -14.68
CA LEU A 17 -4.87 -1.84 -15.94
C LEU A 17 -3.73 -1.12 -16.67
N LEU A 18 -3.77 0.21 -16.73
CA LEU A 18 -2.70 1.01 -17.31
C LEU A 18 -1.38 0.80 -16.58
N ARG A 19 -1.40 0.71 -15.25
CA ARG A 19 -0.20 0.45 -14.44
C ARG A 19 0.36 -0.95 -14.68
N VAL A 20 -0.50 -1.97 -14.75
CA VAL A 20 -0.07 -3.34 -15.08
C VAL A 20 0.53 -3.39 -16.49
N ALA A 21 -0.11 -2.73 -17.47
CA ALA A 21 0.38 -2.65 -18.84
C ALA A 21 1.70 -1.85 -18.97
N SER A 22 1.93 -0.86 -18.11
CA SER A 22 3.18 -0.09 -18.09
C SER A 22 4.33 -0.80 -17.37
N HIS A 23 4.07 -1.91 -16.70
CA HIS A 23 5.08 -2.62 -15.91
C HIS A 23 5.92 -3.54 -16.80
N PRO A 24 7.27 -3.46 -16.75
CA PRO A 24 8.15 -4.18 -17.69
C PRO A 24 8.01 -5.71 -17.64
N VAL A 25 7.70 -6.27 -16.48
CA VAL A 25 7.41 -7.70 -16.31
C VAL A 25 5.91 -8.03 -16.51
N LEU A 26 5.00 -7.36 -15.77
CA LEU A 26 3.59 -7.75 -15.75
C LEU A 26 2.87 -7.55 -17.09
N CYS A 27 3.33 -6.65 -17.95
CA CYS A 27 2.72 -6.44 -19.26
C CYS A 27 2.86 -7.66 -20.19
N HIS A 28 3.84 -8.52 -19.93
CA HIS A 28 4.08 -9.76 -20.67
C HIS A 28 3.43 -10.98 -20.02
N ASP A 29 2.67 -10.80 -18.94
CA ASP A 29 2.01 -11.90 -18.25
C ASP A 29 0.90 -12.50 -19.12
N LYS A 30 0.89 -13.84 -19.23
CA LYS A 30 -0.06 -14.57 -20.07
C LYS A 30 -1.50 -14.50 -19.53
N VAL A 31 -1.67 -14.49 -18.21
CA VAL A 31 -2.99 -14.37 -17.59
C VAL A 31 -3.53 -12.96 -17.79
N PHE A 32 -2.68 -11.94 -17.69
CA PHE A 32 -3.06 -10.56 -18.00
C PHE A 32 -3.49 -10.39 -19.47
N SER A 33 -2.70 -10.93 -20.41
CA SER A 33 -3.05 -10.88 -21.85
C SER A 33 -4.35 -11.64 -22.15
N SER A 34 -4.55 -12.82 -21.54
CA SER A 34 -5.78 -13.62 -21.63
C SER A 34 -6.98 -12.87 -21.05
N PHE A 35 -6.83 -12.25 -19.87
CA PHE A 35 -7.88 -11.43 -19.23
C PHE A 35 -8.35 -10.27 -20.12
N LEU A 36 -7.44 -9.64 -20.87
CA LEU A 36 -7.78 -8.54 -21.77
C LEU A 36 -8.36 -8.99 -23.12
N SER A 37 -7.97 -10.17 -23.60
CA SER A 37 -8.25 -10.59 -24.98
C SER A 37 -9.32 -11.69 -25.09
N GLN A 38 -9.64 -12.38 -23.99
CA GLN A 38 -10.52 -13.53 -23.98
C GLN A 38 -11.70 -13.31 -23.02
N GLU A 39 -12.91 -13.61 -23.49
CA GLU A 39 -14.12 -13.51 -22.67
C GLU A 39 -14.21 -14.63 -21.62
N ASN A 40 -13.70 -15.82 -21.95
CA ASN A 40 -13.71 -17.03 -21.12
C ASN A 40 -12.32 -17.69 -21.07
N GLY A 41 -12.06 -18.57 -20.09
CA GLY A 41 -10.82 -19.36 -20.02
C GLY A 41 -9.69 -18.76 -19.15
N TRP A 42 -9.70 -17.43 -18.96
CA TRP A 42 -8.65 -16.75 -18.18
C TRP A 42 -8.72 -17.09 -16.67
N LYS A 43 -9.91 -17.40 -16.15
CA LYS A 43 -10.10 -17.79 -14.74
C LYS A 43 -9.52 -19.17 -14.45
N GLU A 44 -9.72 -20.10 -15.39
CA GLU A 44 -9.18 -21.45 -15.35
C GLU A 44 -7.66 -21.38 -15.40
N ALA A 45 -7.10 -20.63 -16.35
CA ALA A 45 -5.66 -20.39 -16.45
C ALA A 45 -5.08 -19.75 -15.16
N LEU A 46 -5.80 -18.81 -14.55
CA LEU A 46 -5.41 -18.22 -13.26
C LEU A 46 -5.39 -19.27 -12.14
N ASN A 47 -6.39 -20.14 -12.06
CA ASN A 47 -6.44 -21.19 -11.04
C ASN A 47 -5.29 -22.21 -11.22
N GLU A 48 -4.94 -22.53 -12.46
CA GLU A 48 -3.81 -23.42 -12.80
C GLU A 48 -2.45 -22.86 -12.35
N THR A 49 -2.30 -21.53 -12.20
CA THR A 49 -1.06 -20.94 -11.67
C THR A 49 -0.77 -21.28 -10.20
N GLY A 50 -1.75 -21.86 -9.49
CA GLY A 50 -1.64 -22.21 -8.07
C GLY A 50 -1.57 -20.98 -7.16
N LEU A 51 -2.07 -19.82 -7.58
CA LEU A 51 -2.02 -18.57 -6.82
C LEU A 51 -2.62 -18.72 -5.40
N GLN A 52 -3.68 -19.52 -5.25
CA GLN A 52 -4.32 -19.78 -3.95
C GLN A 52 -3.42 -20.56 -2.97
N LEU A 53 -2.39 -21.27 -3.45
CA LEU A 53 -1.44 -22.02 -2.62
C LEU A 53 -0.26 -21.14 -2.16
N LYS A 54 -0.05 -19.98 -2.78
CA LYS A 54 1.10 -19.09 -2.54
C LYS A 54 0.85 -18.04 -1.44
N THR A 55 -0.29 -18.08 -0.74
CA THR A 55 -0.52 -17.20 0.40
C THR A 55 0.16 -17.75 1.65
N ASP A 56 1.23 -17.09 2.06
CA ASP A 56 1.87 -17.36 3.34
C ASP A 56 0.87 -17.19 4.49
N SER A 57 0.90 -18.12 5.45
CA SER A 57 0.02 -18.05 6.61
C SER A 57 0.30 -16.77 7.39
N ARG A 58 -0.74 -15.96 7.64
CA ARG A 58 -0.65 -14.72 8.44
C ARG A 58 -0.02 -14.95 9.82
N LEU A 59 -0.23 -16.13 10.41
CA LEU A 59 0.38 -16.51 11.69
C LEU A 59 1.88 -16.77 11.55
N LYS A 60 2.33 -17.38 10.44
CA LYS A 60 3.75 -17.57 10.15
C LYS A 60 4.45 -16.23 9.90
N SER A 61 3.85 -15.34 9.11
CA SER A 61 4.42 -14.01 8.85
C SER A 61 4.54 -13.19 10.13
N LEU A 62 3.54 -13.24 11.02
CA LEU A 62 3.62 -12.56 12.33
C LEU A 62 4.72 -13.14 13.21
N ASN A 63 4.85 -14.48 13.28
CA ASN A 63 5.92 -15.11 14.03
C ASN A 63 7.31 -14.72 13.51
N ALA A 64 7.48 -14.62 12.19
CA ALA A 64 8.73 -14.19 11.57
C ALA A 64 9.10 -12.76 12.00
N THR A 65 8.18 -11.79 11.90
CA THR A 65 8.43 -10.38 12.28
C THR A 65 9.02 -10.22 13.69
N PHE A 66 8.63 -11.08 14.65
CA PHE A 66 9.13 -11.00 16.04
C PHE A 66 10.37 -11.85 16.32
N ARG A 67 10.72 -12.79 15.44
CA ARG A 67 11.75 -13.82 15.71
C ARG A 67 12.97 -13.76 14.78
N VAL A 68 12.92 -12.97 13.71
CA VAL A 68 14.10 -12.68 12.89
C VAL A 68 15.20 -12.08 13.77
N LYS A 69 16.38 -12.70 13.76
CA LYS A 69 17.52 -12.25 14.56
C LYS A 69 18.37 -11.22 13.82
N ASN A 70 18.48 -11.34 12.50
CA ASN A 70 19.28 -10.45 11.67
C ASN A 70 18.41 -9.76 10.61
N PRO A 71 17.61 -8.75 10.98
CA PRO A 71 16.80 -8.02 10.01
C PRO A 71 17.68 -7.19 9.06
N ASP A 72 17.38 -7.22 7.76
CA ASP A 72 18.01 -6.33 6.79
C ASP A 72 17.59 -4.88 7.09
N LYS A 73 18.61 -4.02 7.32
CA LYS A 73 18.43 -2.60 7.62
C LYS A 73 17.64 -1.87 6.54
N ARG A 74 17.86 -2.19 5.26
CA ARG A 74 17.17 -1.53 4.14
C ARG A 74 15.66 -1.81 4.16
N PHE A 75 15.25 -3.02 4.51
CA PHE A 75 13.82 -3.38 4.65
C PHE A 75 13.20 -2.80 5.92
N THR A 76 13.98 -2.66 6.99
CA THR A 76 13.56 -1.95 8.20
C THR A 76 13.28 -0.48 7.90
N GLU A 77 14.21 0.19 7.21
CA GLU A 77 14.05 1.57 6.75
C GLU A 77 12.87 1.72 5.79
N LEU A 78 12.68 0.78 4.86
CA LEU A 78 11.55 0.78 3.94
C LEU A 78 10.20 0.66 4.67
N LYS A 79 10.14 -0.14 5.73
CA LYS A 79 8.95 -0.30 6.56
C LYS A 79 8.62 1.00 7.28
N HIS A 80 9.62 1.65 7.89
CA HIS A 80 9.45 2.97 8.49
C HIS A 80 9.00 4.02 7.48
N TYR A 81 9.62 4.05 6.31
CA TYR A 81 9.21 4.93 5.21
C TYR A 81 7.75 4.69 4.80
N SER A 82 7.33 3.43 4.72
CA SER A 82 5.95 3.08 4.39
C SER A 82 4.96 3.55 5.46
N ASP A 83 5.32 3.44 6.74
CA ASP A 83 4.50 3.92 7.86
C ASP A 83 4.38 5.44 7.85
N GLU A 84 5.48 6.13 7.57
CA GLU A 84 5.50 7.59 7.42
C GLU A 84 4.65 8.04 6.22
N LEU A 85 4.80 7.39 5.07
CA LEU A 85 4.00 7.67 3.87
C LEU A 85 2.50 7.52 4.15
N GLN A 86 2.09 6.42 4.79
CA GLN A 86 0.69 6.24 5.17
C GLN A 86 0.21 7.34 6.14
N SER A 87 1.02 7.67 7.14
CA SER A 87 0.70 8.68 8.15
C SER A 87 0.49 10.05 7.51
N VAL A 88 1.42 10.48 6.65
CA VAL A 88 1.37 11.77 5.95
C VAL A 88 0.16 11.86 5.03
N ILE A 89 -0.10 10.83 4.21
CA ILE A 89 -1.27 10.82 3.31
C ILE A 89 -2.57 10.85 4.11
N SER A 90 -2.66 10.04 5.17
CA SER A 90 -3.85 10.00 6.03
C SER A 90 -4.09 11.34 6.72
N HIS A 91 -3.02 12.02 7.14
CA HIS A 91 -3.10 13.35 7.73
C HIS A 91 -3.56 14.38 6.70
N LEU A 92 -2.98 14.37 5.49
CA LEU A 92 -3.35 15.25 4.40
C LEU A 92 -4.83 15.13 4.03
N LEU A 93 -5.33 13.89 3.86
CA LEU A 93 -6.74 13.60 3.58
C LEU A 93 -7.66 14.14 4.69
N ARG A 94 -7.27 14.01 5.96
CA ARG A 94 -8.04 14.52 7.10
C ARG A 94 -8.07 16.05 7.13
N VAL A 95 -6.94 16.70 6.88
CA VAL A 95 -6.86 18.17 6.83
C VAL A 95 -7.70 18.68 5.67
N ARG A 96 -7.59 18.07 4.49
CA ARG A 96 -8.42 18.38 3.32
C ARG A 96 -9.91 18.33 3.67
N ALA A 97 -10.39 17.22 4.24
CA ALA A 97 -11.81 17.08 4.58
C ALA A 97 -12.32 18.22 5.50
N ARG A 98 -11.52 18.61 6.50
CA ARG A 98 -11.85 19.74 7.38
C ARG A 98 -11.88 21.09 6.65
N VAL A 99 -11.00 21.27 5.67
CA VAL A 99 -10.99 22.49 4.82
C VAL A 99 -12.22 22.51 3.92
N ALA A 100 -12.56 21.39 3.29
CA ALA A 100 -13.76 21.24 2.47
C ALA A 100 -15.03 21.58 3.29
N ASP A 101 -15.19 21.01 4.49
CA ASP A 101 -16.32 21.31 5.38
C ASP A 101 -16.42 22.80 5.72
N ARG A 102 -15.27 23.43 6.01
CA ARG A 102 -15.21 24.86 6.33
C ARG A 102 -15.54 25.73 5.12
N LEU A 103 -15.01 25.40 3.95
CA LEU A 103 -15.30 26.09 2.70
C LEU A 103 -16.79 25.97 2.37
N TYR A 104 -17.37 24.79 2.50
CA TYR A 104 -18.80 24.58 2.34
C TYR A 104 -19.62 25.53 3.21
N GLY A 105 -19.29 25.62 4.50
CA GLY A 105 -19.93 26.57 5.41
C GLY A 105 -19.81 28.03 4.95
N VAL A 106 -18.63 28.46 4.51
CA VAL A 106 -18.41 29.83 3.98
C VAL A 106 -19.28 30.09 2.75
N TYR A 107 -19.36 29.16 1.81
CA TYR A 107 -20.17 29.32 0.60
C TYR A 107 -21.66 29.36 0.91
N LYS A 108 -22.16 28.57 1.87
CA LYS A 108 -23.57 28.66 2.30
C LYS A 108 -23.90 29.99 2.97
N VAL A 109 -22.95 30.64 3.65
CA VAL A 109 -23.15 32.02 4.14
C VAL A 109 -23.36 33.01 2.98
N HIS A 110 -22.67 32.83 1.84
CA HIS A 110 -22.90 33.67 0.67
C HIS A 110 -24.32 33.46 0.09
N GLY A 111 -24.83 32.23 0.09
CA GLY A 111 -26.23 31.97 -0.30
C GLY A 111 -27.23 32.68 0.61
N ASN A 112 -26.93 32.80 1.90
CA ASN A 112 -27.74 33.61 2.81
C ASN A 112 -27.66 35.11 2.47
N TYR A 113 -26.50 35.63 2.06
CA TYR A 113 -26.40 37.01 1.57
C TYR A 113 -27.20 37.20 0.29
N GLY A 114 -27.16 36.25 -0.64
CA GLY A 114 -27.96 36.27 -1.87
C GLY A 114 -29.46 36.40 -1.59
N ARG A 115 -29.97 35.58 -0.68
CA ARG A 115 -31.35 35.66 -0.19
C ARG A 115 -31.68 37.01 0.46
N VAL A 116 -30.86 37.46 1.41
CA VAL A 116 -31.11 38.72 2.15
C VAL A 116 -31.10 39.92 1.20
N PHE A 117 -30.15 40.00 0.26
CA PHE A 117 -30.09 41.10 -0.71
C PHE A 117 -31.29 41.09 -1.66
N SER A 118 -31.73 39.90 -2.09
CA SER A 118 -32.93 39.79 -2.94
C SER A 118 -34.19 40.19 -2.18
N GLU A 119 -34.37 39.74 -0.94
CA GLU A 119 -35.50 40.13 -0.08
C GLU A 119 -35.50 41.64 0.20
N TRP A 120 -34.33 42.24 0.49
CA TRP A 120 -34.21 43.68 0.69
C TRP A 120 -34.50 44.47 -0.59
N SER A 121 -34.05 43.98 -1.76
CA SER A 121 -34.31 44.64 -3.04
C SER A 121 -35.81 44.83 -3.32
N ALA A 122 -36.67 43.95 -2.82
CA ALA A 122 -38.11 44.00 -3.03
C ALA A 122 -38.83 45.10 -2.22
N ILE A 123 -38.22 45.57 -1.14
CA ILE A 123 -38.78 46.63 -0.27
C ILE A 123 -38.06 47.98 -0.44
N GLU A 124 -36.85 47.95 -1.00
CA GLU A 124 -36.01 49.11 -1.19
C GLU A 124 -36.39 49.88 -2.47
N LYS A 125 -36.34 51.22 -2.43
CA LYS A 125 -36.88 52.08 -3.49
C LYS A 125 -35.81 52.63 -4.43
N GLU A 126 -34.62 52.92 -3.92
CA GLU A 126 -33.59 53.62 -4.69
C GLU A 126 -32.50 52.68 -5.20
N MET A 127 -32.14 51.66 -4.42
CA MET A 127 -31.03 50.74 -4.72
C MET A 127 -31.47 49.29 -5.00
N GLY A 128 -32.75 49.06 -5.28
CA GLY A 128 -33.33 47.73 -5.48
C GLY A 128 -32.59 46.91 -6.56
N ASP A 129 -32.39 47.48 -7.74
CA ASP A 129 -31.72 46.79 -8.86
C ASP A 129 -30.29 46.37 -8.52
N GLY A 130 -29.53 47.23 -7.84
CA GLY A 130 -28.19 46.92 -7.38
C GLY A 130 -28.19 45.76 -6.38
N LEU A 131 -29.18 45.73 -5.46
CA LEU A 131 -29.27 44.73 -4.39
C LEU A 131 -29.64 43.37 -4.99
N GLN A 132 -30.57 43.36 -5.93
CA GLN A 132 -30.95 42.15 -6.66
C GLN A 132 -29.78 41.58 -7.46
N SER A 133 -28.99 42.44 -8.12
CA SER A 133 -27.80 42.03 -8.88
C SER A 133 -26.69 41.50 -7.96
N ALA A 134 -26.40 42.18 -6.85
CA ALA A 134 -25.45 41.71 -5.84
C ALA A 134 -25.90 40.37 -5.23
N GLY A 135 -27.21 40.23 -4.96
CA GLY A 135 -27.81 38.99 -4.48
C GLY A 135 -27.59 37.82 -5.43
N HIS A 136 -27.86 38.04 -6.71
CA HIS A 136 -27.63 37.03 -7.75
C HIS A 136 -26.16 36.58 -7.81
N HIS A 137 -25.20 37.50 -7.73
CA HIS A 137 -23.77 37.13 -7.70
C HIS A 137 -23.41 36.27 -6.48
N MET A 138 -23.99 36.57 -5.31
CA MET A 138 -23.77 35.78 -4.10
C MET A 138 -24.38 34.36 -4.21
N ASP A 139 -25.55 34.22 -4.82
CA ASP A 139 -26.18 32.93 -5.08
C ASP A 139 -25.36 32.08 -6.06
N VAL A 140 -24.88 32.68 -7.16
CA VAL A 140 -24.00 32.02 -8.13
C VAL A 140 -22.72 31.54 -7.46
N TYR A 141 -22.13 32.36 -6.59
CA TYR A 141 -20.93 31.95 -5.87
C TYR A 141 -21.22 30.79 -4.93
N ALA A 142 -22.28 30.87 -4.14
CA ALA A 142 -22.69 29.82 -3.22
C ALA A 142 -22.98 28.48 -3.93
N ALA A 143 -23.56 28.51 -5.13
CA ALA A 143 -23.87 27.33 -5.92
C ALA A 143 -22.60 26.64 -6.47
N SER A 144 -21.52 27.38 -6.70
CA SER A 144 -20.29 26.81 -7.29
C SER A 144 -19.51 25.86 -6.38
N ILE A 145 -19.86 25.79 -5.08
CA ILE A 145 -19.12 24.95 -4.11
C ILE A 145 -19.23 23.46 -4.41
N ASP A 146 -20.38 23.00 -4.90
CA ASP A 146 -20.62 21.57 -5.09
C ASP A 146 -19.68 21.03 -6.20
N ASP A 147 -19.58 21.74 -7.33
CA ASP A 147 -18.63 21.43 -8.42
C ASP A 147 -17.17 21.48 -7.94
N ILE A 148 -16.81 22.47 -7.11
CA ILE A 148 -15.45 22.61 -6.58
C ILE A 148 -15.09 21.41 -5.69
N LEU A 149 -16.00 20.99 -4.81
CA LEU A 149 -15.76 19.88 -3.90
C LEU A 149 -15.76 18.53 -4.63
N GLU A 150 -16.57 18.39 -5.68
CA GLU A 150 -16.55 17.22 -6.57
C GLU A 150 -15.20 17.12 -7.29
N GLU A 151 -14.71 18.19 -7.90
CA GLU A 151 -13.38 18.23 -8.51
C GLU A 151 -12.29 17.94 -7.46
N GLU A 152 -12.43 18.49 -6.24
CA GLU A 152 -11.49 18.27 -5.16
C GLU A 152 -11.42 16.79 -4.73
N GLU A 153 -12.54 16.05 -4.80
CA GLU A 153 -12.62 14.64 -4.38
C GLU A 153 -11.81 13.73 -5.30
N HIS A 154 -11.69 14.06 -6.59
CA HIS A 154 -10.85 13.33 -7.53
C HIS A 154 -9.38 13.29 -7.09
N TYR A 155 -8.86 14.42 -6.57
CA TYR A 155 -7.49 14.47 -6.03
C TYR A 155 -7.35 13.67 -4.73
N ALA A 156 -8.40 13.64 -3.90
CA ALA A 156 -8.41 12.81 -2.71
C ALA A 156 -8.36 11.32 -3.06
N ASP A 157 -9.10 10.90 -4.09
CA ASP A 157 -9.06 9.51 -4.56
C ASP A 157 -7.68 9.12 -5.09
N GLN A 158 -7.00 10.00 -5.85
CA GLN A 158 -5.60 9.79 -6.24
C GLN A 158 -4.66 9.61 -5.03
N LEU A 159 -4.83 10.41 -3.97
CA LEU A 159 -4.05 10.26 -2.74
C LEU A 159 -4.36 8.96 -2.00
N LYS A 160 -5.65 8.53 -1.97
CA LYS A 160 -6.06 7.27 -1.35
C LYS A 160 -5.41 6.07 -2.03
N GLU A 161 -5.13 6.11 -3.33
CA GLU A 161 -4.38 5.05 -4.03
C GLU A 161 -3.03 4.77 -3.36
N TYR A 162 -2.34 5.80 -2.88
CA TYR A 162 -1.04 5.69 -2.22
C TYR A 162 -1.10 5.07 -0.82
N LEU A 163 -2.27 4.99 -0.20
CA LEU A 163 -2.46 4.18 1.01
C LEU A 163 -2.32 2.68 0.68
N PHE A 164 -2.86 2.23 -0.45
CA PHE A 164 -2.71 0.83 -0.87
C PHE A 164 -1.25 0.50 -1.23
N TYR A 165 -0.53 1.45 -1.81
CA TYR A 165 0.90 1.28 -2.06
C TYR A 165 1.73 1.15 -0.78
N SER A 166 1.38 1.90 0.28
CA SER A 166 2.03 1.70 1.58
C SER A 166 1.83 0.27 2.08
N GLU A 167 0.63 -0.29 1.94
CA GLU A 167 0.40 -1.69 2.36
C GLU A 167 1.12 -2.70 1.45
N ALA A 168 1.25 -2.41 0.16
CA ALA A 168 2.05 -3.21 -0.76
C ALA A 168 3.53 -3.24 -0.35
N LEU A 169 4.12 -2.09 -0.01
CA LEU A 169 5.50 -2.01 0.51
C LEU A 169 5.66 -2.81 1.80
N ARG A 170 4.71 -2.70 2.75
CA ARG A 170 4.73 -3.54 3.96
C ARG A 170 4.66 -5.02 3.64
N SER A 171 3.86 -5.41 2.65
CA SER A 171 3.73 -6.81 2.24
C SER A 171 5.05 -7.35 1.70
N VAL A 172 5.78 -6.54 0.92
CA VAL A 172 7.15 -6.85 0.48
C VAL A 172 8.10 -6.99 1.67
N CYS A 173 8.08 -6.07 2.64
CA CYS A 173 8.89 -6.20 3.86
C CYS A 173 8.55 -7.45 4.68
N ARG A 174 7.25 -7.77 4.86
CA ARG A 174 6.81 -8.97 5.58
C ARG A 174 7.28 -10.25 4.89
N LYS A 175 7.24 -10.28 3.56
CA LYS A 175 7.76 -11.42 2.78
C LYS A 175 9.27 -11.58 2.96
N HIS A 176 10.02 -10.49 2.94
CA HIS A 176 11.45 -10.51 3.26
C HIS A 176 11.72 -11.05 4.67
N GLU A 177 11.00 -10.54 5.68
CA GLU A 177 11.11 -11.00 7.06
C GLU A 177 10.83 -12.52 7.20
N LEU A 178 9.84 -13.04 6.48
CA LEU A 178 9.53 -14.46 6.45
C LEU A 178 10.65 -15.29 5.81
N MET A 179 11.16 -14.87 4.65
CA MET A 179 12.27 -15.56 3.98
C MET A 179 13.54 -15.56 4.84
N GLN A 180 13.85 -14.43 5.48
CA GLN A 180 14.97 -14.34 6.40
C GLN A 180 14.81 -15.27 7.61
N TYR A 181 13.58 -15.34 8.17
CA TYR A 181 13.28 -16.24 9.27
C TYR A 181 13.44 -17.72 8.88
N ASP A 182 12.89 -18.13 7.73
CA ASP A 182 12.97 -19.51 7.26
C ASP A 182 14.43 -19.93 6.98
N LEU A 183 15.24 -19.01 6.45
CA LEU A 183 16.68 -19.20 6.24
C LEU A 183 17.44 -19.35 7.57
N GLU A 184 17.17 -18.48 8.54
CA GLU A 184 17.77 -18.56 9.88
C GLU A 184 17.40 -19.87 10.59
N MET A 185 16.15 -20.33 10.46
CA MET A 185 15.69 -21.59 11.03
C MET A 185 16.34 -22.80 10.37
N SER A 186 16.46 -22.80 9.05
CA SER A 186 17.13 -23.87 8.29
C SER A 186 18.62 -23.94 8.61
N ALA A 187 19.28 -22.79 8.77
CA ALA A 187 20.68 -22.72 9.21
C ALA A 187 20.87 -23.29 10.63
N LEU A 188 19.97 -22.97 11.56
CA LEU A 188 20.01 -23.48 12.94
C LEU A 188 19.78 -25.00 12.99
N ASP A 189 18.84 -25.52 12.20
CA ASP A 189 18.59 -26.96 12.09
C ASP A 189 19.83 -27.70 11.56
N LEU A 190 20.46 -27.16 10.51
CA LEU A 190 21.68 -27.72 9.93
C LEU A 190 22.83 -27.74 10.94
N VAL A 191 23.03 -26.65 11.69
CA VAL A 191 24.05 -26.60 12.77
C VAL A 191 23.75 -27.65 13.84
N SER A 192 22.48 -27.83 14.23
CA SER A 192 22.09 -28.85 15.20
C SER A 192 22.36 -30.26 14.70
N LYS A 193 22.04 -30.56 13.43
CA LYS A 193 22.31 -31.87 12.80
C LYS A 193 23.80 -32.16 12.71
N LYS A 194 24.62 -31.19 12.28
CA LYS A 194 26.08 -31.30 12.27
C LYS A 194 26.65 -31.61 13.65
N GLN A 195 26.18 -30.90 14.68
CA GLN A 195 26.59 -31.16 16.07
C GLN A 195 26.18 -32.57 16.52
N GLN A 196 24.97 -33.03 16.19
CA GLN A 196 24.52 -34.39 16.52
C GLN A 196 25.37 -35.47 15.84
N CYS A 197 25.77 -35.25 14.59
CA CYS A 197 26.65 -36.15 13.85
C CYS A 197 28.05 -36.21 14.49
N GLU A 198 28.63 -35.08 14.88
CA GLU A 198 29.92 -35.00 15.58
C GLU A 198 29.88 -35.66 16.97
N GLU A 199 28.80 -35.47 17.73
CA GLU A 199 28.60 -36.13 19.02
C GLU A 199 28.52 -37.67 18.87
N LEU A 200 27.89 -38.17 17.80
CA LEU A 200 27.83 -39.60 17.48
C LEU A 200 29.18 -40.15 17.01
N ALA A 201 29.95 -39.37 16.23
CA ALA A 201 31.27 -39.75 15.73
C ALA A 201 32.33 -39.81 16.83
N THR A 202 32.32 -38.84 17.75
CA THR A 202 33.28 -38.78 18.86
C THR A 202 32.90 -39.67 20.05
N GLY A 203 31.65 -40.15 20.09
CA GLY A 203 31.12 -40.92 21.23
C GLY A 203 30.93 -40.09 22.50
N THR A 204 31.05 -38.76 22.41
CA THR A 204 30.97 -37.84 23.54
C THR A 204 29.51 -37.56 23.91
N VAL A 205 28.83 -38.55 24.50
CA VAL A 205 27.53 -38.28 25.15
C VAL A 205 27.82 -37.47 26.41
N ARG A 206 27.52 -36.17 26.40
CA ARG A 206 27.63 -35.34 27.63
C ARG A 206 26.94 -36.07 28.78
N THR A 207 27.69 -36.38 29.83
CA THR A 207 27.29 -37.19 30.99
C THR A 207 26.09 -36.65 31.78
N PHE A 208 25.64 -35.42 31.46
CA PHE A 208 24.50 -34.74 32.09
C PHE A 208 23.28 -34.54 31.15
N SER A 209 23.27 -35.16 29.97
CA SER A 209 22.12 -35.13 29.04
C SER A 209 21.13 -36.26 29.35
N LEU A 210 19.82 -36.01 29.17
CA LEU A 210 18.75 -37.03 29.24
C LEU A 210 19.08 -38.31 28.43
N LYS A 211 19.83 -38.18 27.32
CA LYS A 211 20.30 -39.31 26.50
C LYS A 211 21.32 -40.23 27.22
N GLY A 212 22.10 -39.68 28.16
CA GLY A 212 23.03 -40.45 28.99
C GLY A 212 22.31 -41.38 29.98
N MET A 213 21.15 -40.94 30.49
CA MET A 213 20.32 -41.76 31.40
C MET A 213 19.55 -42.86 30.65
N THR A 214 19.09 -42.63 29.42
CA THR A 214 18.39 -43.64 28.62
C THR A 214 19.31 -44.78 28.16
N SER A 215 20.58 -44.48 27.85
CA SER A 215 21.59 -45.50 27.48
C SER A 215 21.88 -46.51 28.60
N LYS A 216 21.69 -46.12 29.86
CA LYS A 216 21.83 -47.00 31.03
C LYS A 216 20.59 -47.85 31.30
N LEU A 217 19.42 -47.46 30.76
CA LEU A 217 18.13 -48.10 31.02
C LEU A 217 17.67 -49.03 29.90
N PHE A 218 18.07 -48.78 28.65
CA PHE A 218 17.62 -49.54 27.47
C PHE A 218 18.74 -50.30 26.73
N GLY A 219 19.98 -50.27 27.24
CA GLY A 219 21.15 -50.89 26.61
C GLY A 219 21.91 -49.93 25.69
N GLN A 220 23.20 -50.20 25.50
CA GLN A 220 24.04 -49.45 24.55
C GLN A 220 23.59 -49.76 23.12
N GLU A 221 23.44 -48.73 22.29
CA GLU A 221 23.22 -48.90 20.86
C GLU A 221 24.32 -49.74 20.24
N THR A 222 23.93 -50.69 19.39
CA THR A 222 24.87 -51.52 18.64
C THR A 222 25.70 -50.65 17.67
N PRO A 223 26.96 -51.04 17.36
CA PRO A 223 27.78 -50.34 16.38
C PRO A 223 27.05 -50.11 15.06
N GLU A 224 26.31 -51.12 14.58
CA GLU A 224 25.55 -51.08 13.33
C GLU A 224 24.40 -50.06 13.38
N GLN A 225 23.70 -49.93 14.52
CA GLN A 225 22.67 -48.92 14.71
C GLN A 225 23.22 -47.49 14.76
N ARG A 226 24.41 -47.31 15.35
CA ARG A 226 25.09 -46.01 15.39
C ARG A 226 25.54 -45.59 13.99
N GLU A 227 26.13 -46.51 13.23
CA GLU A 227 26.56 -46.28 11.86
C GLU A 227 25.36 -45.94 10.94
N ALA A 228 24.25 -46.67 11.05
CA ALA A 228 23.03 -46.37 10.30
C ALA A 228 22.47 -44.97 10.63
N LYS A 229 22.45 -44.57 11.90
CA LYS A 229 22.02 -43.22 12.31
C LYS A 229 22.95 -42.12 11.84
N MET A 230 24.27 -42.39 11.83
CA MET A 230 25.27 -41.46 11.33
C MET A 230 25.07 -41.22 9.84
N LYS A 231 24.92 -42.29 9.05
CA LYS A 231 24.64 -42.19 7.62
C LYS A 231 23.36 -41.42 7.32
N MET A 232 22.28 -41.69 8.06
CA MET A 232 21.03 -40.92 7.91
C MET A 232 21.19 -39.43 8.25
N LEU A 233 22.00 -39.10 9.27
CA LEU A 233 22.29 -37.70 9.61
C LEU A 233 23.17 -37.03 8.56
N GLU A 234 24.15 -37.74 8.01
CA GLU A 234 24.98 -37.25 6.90
C GLU A 234 24.13 -36.95 5.66
N GLU A 235 23.22 -37.83 5.27
CA GLU A 235 22.27 -37.61 4.18
C GLU A 235 21.39 -36.37 4.46
N GLN A 236 20.86 -36.22 5.69
CA GLN A 236 20.06 -35.04 6.08
C GLN A 236 20.87 -33.74 6.16
N ILE A 237 22.17 -33.82 6.41
CA ILE A 237 23.09 -32.67 6.40
C ILE A 237 23.33 -32.24 4.95
N GLU A 238 23.60 -33.19 4.05
CA GLU A 238 23.79 -32.90 2.63
C GLU A 238 22.53 -32.28 2.01
N GLU A 239 21.36 -32.87 2.26
CA GLU A 239 20.07 -32.30 1.84
C GLU A 239 19.83 -30.90 2.44
N GLY A 240 20.16 -30.72 3.72
CA GLY A 240 20.02 -29.43 4.41
C GLY A 240 20.98 -28.36 3.89
N GLU A 241 22.19 -28.73 3.49
CA GLU A 241 23.16 -27.82 2.87
C GLU A 241 22.68 -27.34 1.49
N GLU A 242 22.19 -28.26 0.66
CA GLU A 242 21.65 -27.89 -0.66
C GLU A 242 20.38 -27.04 -0.51
N GLN A 243 19.49 -27.38 0.42
CA GLN A 243 18.31 -26.56 0.71
C GLN A 243 18.69 -25.14 1.15
N LEU A 244 19.68 -25.00 2.03
CA LEU A 244 20.15 -23.70 2.51
C LEU A 244 20.77 -22.86 1.37
N LYS A 245 21.46 -23.51 0.44
CA LYS A 245 22.03 -22.86 -0.74
C LYS A 245 20.93 -22.33 -1.66
N VAL A 246 19.93 -23.16 -1.97
CA VAL A 246 18.77 -22.74 -2.77
C VAL A 246 18.01 -21.59 -2.11
N GLN A 247 17.72 -21.67 -0.81
CA GLN A 247 17.05 -20.59 -0.07
C GLN A 247 17.86 -19.29 -0.05
N ASN A 248 19.20 -19.37 0.04
CA ASN A 248 20.06 -18.20 -0.07
C ASN A 248 19.98 -17.55 -1.45
N GLU A 249 20.01 -18.35 -2.52
CA GLU A 249 19.86 -17.86 -3.89
C GLU A 249 18.50 -17.19 -4.09
N GLU A 250 17.41 -17.84 -3.67
CA GLU A 250 16.05 -17.28 -3.73
C GLU A 250 15.93 -15.98 -2.93
N SER A 251 16.54 -15.91 -1.74
CA SER A 251 16.55 -14.69 -0.91
C SER A 251 17.29 -13.55 -1.61
N ARG A 252 18.45 -13.83 -2.23
CA ARG A 252 19.21 -12.83 -2.99
C ARG A 252 18.42 -12.31 -4.20
N ASP A 253 17.80 -13.21 -4.95
CA ASP A 253 16.97 -12.86 -6.09
C ASP A 253 15.74 -12.04 -5.68
N PHE A 254 15.10 -12.42 -4.57
CA PHE A 254 13.99 -11.65 -4.01
C PHE A 254 14.44 -10.23 -3.64
N VAL A 255 15.55 -10.08 -2.93
CA VAL A 255 16.09 -8.78 -2.53
C VAL A 255 16.41 -7.91 -3.75
N GLN A 256 17.03 -8.47 -4.78
CA GLN A 256 17.35 -7.74 -6.01
C GLN A 256 16.09 -7.28 -6.73
N ASN A 257 15.13 -8.18 -6.95
CA ASN A 257 13.87 -7.87 -7.63
C ASN A 257 13.01 -6.88 -6.83
N ALA A 258 12.96 -7.03 -5.51
CA ALA A 258 12.26 -6.10 -4.63
C ALA A 258 12.84 -4.69 -4.76
N TRP A 259 14.17 -4.53 -4.76
CA TRP A 259 14.78 -3.21 -4.88
C TRP A 259 14.53 -2.53 -6.22
N LEU A 260 14.58 -3.28 -7.32
CA LEU A 260 14.21 -2.76 -8.65
C LEU A 260 12.77 -2.22 -8.65
N GLU A 261 11.83 -2.96 -8.05
CA GLU A 261 10.44 -2.52 -7.99
C GLU A 261 10.23 -1.35 -7.04
N ILE A 262 10.95 -1.29 -5.92
CA ILE A 262 10.88 -0.16 -4.97
C ILE A 262 11.41 1.13 -5.62
N GLU A 263 12.49 1.06 -6.39
CA GLU A 263 13.02 2.21 -7.14
C GLU A 263 12.01 2.71 -8.18
N ARG A 264 11.46 1.79 -8.99
CA ARG A 264 10.40 2.10 -9.95
C ARG A 264 9.18 2.74 -9.27
N PHE A 265 8.75 2.18 -8.14
CA PHE A 265 7.66 2.73 -7.33
C PHE A 265 7.97 4.14 -6.85
N LYS A 266 9.18 4.39 -6.32
CA LYS A 266 9.58 5.73 -5.85
C LYS A 266 9.49 6.77 -6.96
N ASP A 267 9.98 6.43 -8.15
CA ASP A 267 9.92 7.30 -9.32
C ASP A 267 8.49 7.58 -9.75
N GLN A 268 7.65 6.54 -9.84
CA GLN A 268 6.23 6.69 -10.17
C GLN A 268 5.51 7.56 -9.14
N LYS A 269 5.64 7.23 -7.86
CA LYS A 269 5.05 7.96 -6.73
C LYS A 269 5.47 9.42 -6.73
N ASN A 270 6.72 9.73 -7.05
CA ASN A 270 7.20 11.10 -7.13
C ASN A 270 6.56 11.88 -8.28
N ARG A 271 6.42 11.26 -9.46
CA ARG A 271 5.75 11.87 -10.61
C ARG A 271 4.27 12.12 -10.35
N ASP A 272 3.55 11.07 -9.96
CA ASP A 272 2.10 11.11 -9.76
C ASP A 272 1.70 12.09 -8.64
N LEU A 273 2.36 12.04 -7.47
CA LEU A 273 2.03 12.95 -6.38
C LEU A 273 2.39 14.40 -6.73
N LYS A 274 3.48 14.62 -7.47
CA LYS A 274 3.83 15.96 -7.95
C LYS A 274 2.76 16.49 -8.90
N GLU A 275 2.31 15.69 -9.85
CA GLU A 275 1.26 16.06 -10.79
C GLU A 275 -0.06 16.34 -10.06
N ALA A 276 -0.48 15.45 -9.16
CA ALA A 276 -1.69 15.63 -8.36
C ALA A 276 -1.66 16.93 -7.55
N LEU A 277 -0.54 17.24 -6.89
CA LEU A 277 -0.39 18.46 -6.10
C LEU A 277 -0.35 19.73 -6.97
N ILE A 278 0.26 19.67 -8.15
CA ILE A 278 0.25 20.78 -9.12
C ILE A 278 -1.18 21.04 -9.59
N ASN A 279 -1.90 19.99 -10.00
CA ASN A 279 -3.27 20.11 -10.48
C ASN A 279 -4.21 20.61 -9.37
N TYR A 280 -4.04 20.13 -8.15
CA TYR A 280 -4.75 20.67 -6.98
C TYR A 280 -4.49 22.16 -6.78
N ALA A 281 -3.23 22.61 -6.88
CA ALA A 281 -2.90 24.04 -6.78
C ALA A 281 -3.54 24.86 -7.91
N VAL A 282 -3.56 24.34 -9.14
CA VAL A 282 -4.23 24.97 -10.29
C VAL A 282 -5.74 25.10 -10.05
N MET A 283 -6.39 24.04 -9.55
CA MET A 283 -7.80 24.06 -9.15
C MET A 283 -8.07 25.12 -8.08
N GLN A 284 -7.24 25.18 -7.03
CA GLN A 284 -7.35 26.21 -5.98
C GLN A 284 -7.19 27.63 -6.53
N ILE A 285 -6.26 27.85 -7.47
CA ILE A 285 -6.10 29.14 -8.15
C ILE A 285 -7.35 29.48 -8.97
N SER A 286 -7.91 28.51 -9.70
CA SER A 286 -9.13 28.68 -10.49
C SER A 286 -10.32 29.08 -9.60
N MET A 287 -10.50 28.38 -8.47
CA MET A 287 -11.49 28.73 -7.45
C MET A 287 -11.32 30.17 -6.95
N CYS A 288 -10.11 30.53 -6.52
CA CYS A 288 -9.82 31.89 -6.03
C CYS A 288 -10.09 32.97 -7.09
N LYS A 289 -9.74 32.73 -8.35
CA LYS A 289 -10.04 33.66 -9.47
C LYS A 289 -11.54 33.84 -9.67
N LYS A 290 -12.32 32.75 -9.66
CA LYS A 290 -13.79 32.82 -9.72
C LYS A 290 -14.34 33.65 -8.55
N GLY A 291 -13.85 33.42 -7.33
CA GLY A 291 -14.24 34.19 -6.16
C GLY A 291 -13.92 35.69 -6.29
N ILE A 292 -12.73 36.04 -6.77
CA ILE A 292 -12.36 37.44 -7.04
C ILE A 292 -13.31 38.08 -8.06
N GLN A 293 -13.63 37.36 -9.14
CA GLN A 293 -14.54 37.87 -10.17
C GLN A 293 -15.94 38.15 -9.60
N VAL A 294 -16.51 37.20 -8.85
CA VAL A 294 -17.81 37.39 -8.20
C VAL A 294 -17.78 38.60 -7.28
N TRP A 295 -16.79 38.69 -6.40
CA TRP A 295 -16.70 39.79 -5.44
C TRP A 295 -16.48 41.15 -6.11
N THR A 296 -15.75 41.18 -7.23
CA THR A 296 -15.58 42.38 -8.05
C THR A 296 -16.92 42.81 -8.65
N ASN A 297 -17.68 41.88 -9.24
CA ASN A 297 -19.00 42.16 -9.79
C ASN A 297 -19.98 42.65 -8.71
N ALA A 298 -19.98 42.02 -7.54
CA ALA A 298 -20.81 42.45 -6.41
C ALA A 298 -20.43 43.86 -5.94
N LYS A 299 -19.13 44.17 -5.82
CA LYS A 299 -18.65 45.51 -5.48
C LYS A 299 -19.10 46.57 -6.50
N GLU A 300 -19.06 46.26 -7.79
CA GLU A 300 -19.56 47.15 -8.83
C GLU A 300 -21.06 47.39 -8.71
N CYS A 301 -21.85 46.38 -8.31
CA CYS A 301 -23.27 46.55 -8.03
C CYS A 301 -23.46 47.55 -6.88
N PHE A 302 -22.73 47.40 -5.78
CA PHE A 302 -22.79 48.31 -4.64
C PHE A 302 -22.29 49.73 -4.96
N SER A 303 -21.38 49.89 -5.92
CA SER A 303 -20.85 51.20 -6.30
C SER A 303 -21.80 52.00 -7.19
N LYS A 304 -22.84 51.35 -7.73
CA LYS A 304 -23.87 51.94 -8.59
C LYS A 304 -25.17 52.26 -7.84
N MET A 305 -25.26 51.84 -6.57
CA MET A 305 -26.31 52.21 -5.62
C MET A 305 -26.04 53.61 -5.06
#